data_AF-A0A0F0IF38-F1
#
_entry.id   AF-A0A0F0IF38-F1
#
_cell.length_a   1.000
_cell.length_b   1.000
_cell.length_c   1.000
_cell.angle_alpha   90.00
_cell.angle_beta   90.00
_cell.angle_gamma   90.00
#
_symmetry.space_group_name_H-M   'P 1'
#
loop_
_entity.id
_entity.type
_entity.pdbx_description
1 polymer ?
#
loop_
_entity_poly.entity_id
_entity_poly.type
_entity_poly.pdbx_seq_one_letter_code
_entity_poly.pdbx_strand_id
1 'polypeptide(L)'
;MASAQDGSMEEILWRSPAHVQMMGGFLHSNNILFYFAESPFFDATSNNASLAIQANYNETLRHFVETREAFEGRLKTMQGLEFVVAYDPLQAAAQTETSFAHEPSNIWVIRKQTRRKRAGLEDEVVVLSTYFVVGDCIYMAPSVASVVGNRLLSAVTSLTSLLKTASSLPSFTPSHGHTYMPPAPKPTDSSQPGAQSQQSKENTPMPDADSTKALFVGPQPANAGAILQDTRTFAESFSLLARYGEEFMDENPLVGEPGSFILSKSGDTDRGAASKQPPNVSRPGSIPGKVGTPQVKVDTPGKTPEKGATPSASDDISGNNSVHLETARALAHEFHRNNIQLVYGGGTAGLMGELARTLVTLSGPQAVHGIIPRALVKVEPGYNNAQEERNPSTVVSGKEAERVVKEPMGKIGTLKESEYGYTTIVPDMHTRKRMMAEKIREGGPGSGFVALAGGFGTIEEVMEMATWNQLGIHNLGMVLLNANGYWDGVLAWVKNSVQEGFVSPENGEILVEAKDVSEVWPKLVGYRISNGRMQLNWGEE
;
A
#
# COMPACT_ATOMS: atom_id res chain seq x y z
N MET A 1 -20.28 19.56 -37.53
CA MET A 1 -18.87 19.18 -37.72
C MET A 1 -18.03 19.98 -36.74
N ALA A 2 -17.44 19.29 -35.76
CA ALA A 2 -16.12 19.54 -35.17
C ALA A 2 -16.01 18.50 -34.04
N SER A 3 -15.32 17.41 -34.33
CA SER A 3 -14.99 16.33 -33.40
C SER A 3 -14.16 16.90 -32.25
N ALA A 4 -14.69 16.82 -31.02
CA ALA A 4 -13.89 17.03 -29.83
C ALA A 4 -12.83 15.91 -29.78
N GLN A 5 -11.57 16.31 -29.91
CA GLN A 5 -10.43 15.42 -29.78
C GLN A 5 -10.41 14.82 -28.39
N ASP A 6 -10.30 13.50 -28.36
CA ASP A 6 -10.04 12.67 -27.19
C ASP A 6 -8.61 12.98 -26.71
N GLY A 7 -8.49 14.04 -25.91
CA GLY A 7 -7.25 14.43 -25.22
C GLY A 7 -7.16 13.70 -23.89
N SER A 8 -6.02 13.05 -23.65
CA SER A 8 -5.64 12.43 -22.38
C SER A 8 -6.14 13.24 -21.18
N MET A 9 -6.85 12.58 -20.24
CA MET A 9 -7.38 13.16 -19.00
C MET A 9 -6.27 13.57 -18.00
N GLU A 10 -5.38 14.46 -18.41
CA GLU A 10 -4.42 15.13 -17.54
C GLU A 10 -4.58 16.66 -17.78
N GLU A 11 -5.10 17.34 -16.76
CA GLU A 11 -5.39 18.78 -16.68
C GLU A 11 -6.42 19.34 -17.69
N ILE A 12 -7.70 18.99 -17.50
CA ILE A 12 -8.77 19.83 -18.02
C ILE A 12 -8.71 21.17 -17.26
N LEU A 13 -8.32 22.24 -17.96
CA LEU A 13 -8.38 23.62 -17.50
C LEU A 13 -9.62 24.27 -18.10
N TRP A 14 -10.43 24.92 -17.27
CA TRP A 14 -11.54 25.74 -17.77
C TRP A 14 -11.44 27.17 -17.23
N ARG A 15 -11.71 28.15 -18.10
CA ARG A 15 -11.83 29.57 -17.75
C ARG A 15 -12.80 30.29 -18.68
N SER A 16 -13.48 31.30 -18.15
CA SER A 16 -14.36 32.19 -18.93
C SER A 16 -14.25 33.63 -18.45
N PRO A 17 -13.33 34.44 -19.02
CA PRO A 17 -13.16 35.84 -18.63
C PRO A 17 -14.40 36.70 -18.90
N ALA A 18 -15.12 36.44 -19.98
CA ALA A 18 -16.34 37.18 -20.34
C ALA A 18 -17.45 37.02 -19.30
N HIS A 19 -17.58 35.81 -18.74
CA HIS A 19 -18.58 35.54 -17.70
C HIS A 19 -18.20 36.20 -16.36
N VAL A 20 -16.90 36.27 -16.02
CA VAL A 20 -16.42 37.04 -14.85
C VAL A 20 -16.77 38.53 -15.02
N GLN A 21 -16.58 39.10 -16.21
CA GLN A 21 -16.96 40.49 -16.50
C GLN A 21 -18.47 40.72 -16.32
N MET A 22 -19.30 39.80 -16.81
CA MET A 22 -20.76 39.87 -16.65
C MET A 22 -21.19 39.83 -15.17
N MET A 23 -20.42 39.15 -14.31
CA MET A 23 -20.69 39.05 -12.87
C MET A 23 -20.01 40.14 -12.02
N GLY A 24 -19.60 41.26 -12.63
CA GLY A 24 -19.03 42.40 -11.90
C GLY A 24 -17.50 42.48 -11.93
N GLY A 25 -16.83 41.65 -12.74
CA GLY A 25 -15.40 41.79 -13.06
C GLY A 25 -14.44 41.10 -12.10
N PHE A 26 -14.92 40.51 -11.00
CA PHE A 26 -14.08 39.74 -10.06
C PHE A 26 -14.89 38.62 -9.39
N LEU A 27 -14.20 37.60 -8.89
CA LEU A 27 -14.81 36.49 -8.16
C LEU A 27 -14.79 36.76 -6.65
N HIS A 28 -15.92 36.50 -6.00
CA HIS A 28 -16.14 36.67 -4.56
C HIS A 28 -17.11 35.61 -4.04
N SER A 29 -17.32 35.57 -2.72
CA SER A 29 -18.03 34.47 -2.03
C SER A 29 -19.42 34.18 -2.59
N ASN A 30 -20.17 35.20 -3.02
CA ASN A 30 -21.54 35.04 -3.50
C ASN A 30 -21.63 34.67 -4.98
N ASN A 31 -20.61 34.93 -5.81
CA ASN A 31 -20.67 34.65 -7.25
C ASN A 31 -19.86 33.42 -7.67
N ILE A 32 -18.93 32.94 -6.83
CA ILE A 32 -17.98 31.87 -7.17
C ILE A 32 -18.65 30.55 -7.54
N LEU A 33 -19.75 30.17 -6.86
CA LEU A 33 -20.49 28.95 -7.17
C LEU A 33 -21.26 29.05 -8.49
N PHE A 34 -21.76 30.24 -8.84
CA PHE A 34 -22.41 30.48 -10.14
C PHE A 34 -21.37 30.50 -11.26
N TYR A 35 -20.19 31.07 -11.01
CA TYR A 35 -19.07 30.97 -11.96
C TYR A 35 -18.68 29.51 -12.22
N PHE A 36 -18.56 28.73 -11.14
CA PHE A 36 -18.23 27.32 -11.24
C PHE A 36 -19.32 26.53 -12.00
N ALA A 37 -20.59 26.95 -11.91
CA ALA A 37 -21.70 26.29 -12.57
C ALA A 37 -21.64 26.31 -14.11
N GLU A 38 -20.93 27.28 -14.68
CA GLU A 38 -20.69 27.37 -16.12
C GLU A 38 -19.57 26.44 -16.61
N SER A 39 -18.83 25.83 -15.68
CA SER A 39 -17.74 24.92 -16.01
C SER A 39 -18.25 23.53 -16.38
N PRO A 40 -17.52 22.78 -17.22
CA PRO A 40 -17.86 21.39 -17.55
C PRO A 40 -17.76 20.44 -16.34
N PHE A 41 -17.18 20.89 -15.23
CA PHE A 41 -17.09 20.13 -13.99
C PHE A 41 -18.37 20.17 -13.16
N PHE A 42 -19.26 21.13 -13.46
CA PHE A 42 -20.50 21.28 -12.76
C PHE A 42 -21.53 20.24 -13.22
N ASP A 43 -22.22 19.68 -12.24
CA ASP A 43 -23.24 18.67 -12.47
C ASP A 43 -24.62 19.32 -12.37
N ALA A 44 -25.30 19.44 -13.51
CA ALA A 44 -26.63 20.07 -13.60
C ALA A 44 -27.72 19.28 -12.86
N THR A 45 -27.46 18.04 -12.45
CA THR A 45 -28.39 17.24 -11.61
C THR A 45 -28.27 17.56 -10.12
N SER A 46 -27.31 18.40 -9.72
CA SER A 46 -27.07 18.74 -8.32
C SER A 46 -28.21 19.54 -7.68
N ASN A 47 -28.26 19.50 -6.35
CA ASN A 47 -29.17 20.33 -5.56
C ASN A 47 -28.92 21.82 -5.80
N ASN A 48 -27.68 22.22 -6.11
CA ASN A 48 -27.34 23.60 -6.48
C ASN A 48 -28.12 24.07 -7.70
N ALA A 49 -28.10 23.29 -8.78
CA ALA A 49 -28.81 23.60 -10.01
C ALA A 49 -30.32 23.63 -9.78
N SER A 50 -30.84 22.63 -9.06
CA SER A 50 -32.27 22.54 -8.71
C SER A 50 -32.72 23.77 -7.91
N LEU A 51 -31.95 24.19 -6.91
CA LEU A 51 -32.27 25.35 -6.07
C LEU A 51 -32.18 26.66 -6.85
N ALA A 52 -31.15 26.83 -7.68
CA ALA A 52 -31.01 28.01 -8.54
C ALA A 52 -32.16 28.14 -9.55
N ILE A 53 -32.56 27.03 -10.20
CA ILE A 53 -33.69 27.02 -11.13
C ILE A 53 -35.00 27.32 -10.37
N GLN A 54 -35.22 26.69 -9.21
CA GLN A 54 -36.43 26.93 -8.42
C GLN A 54 -36.54 28.40 -7.95
N ALA A 55 -35.44 29.01 -7.55
CA ALA A 55 -35.41 30.41 -7.12
C ALA A 55 -35.73 31.41 -8.25
N ASN A 56 -35.47 31.05 -9.51
CA ASN A 56 -35.85 31.88 -10.65
C ASN A 56 -37.37 31.94 -10.88
N TYR A 57 -38.10 30.87 -10.53
CA TYR A 57 -39.55 30.77 -10.72
C TYR A 57 -40.36 31.02 -9.44
N ASN A 58 -39.73 30.94 -8.27
CA ASN A 58 -40.38 31.13 -6.98
C ASN A 58 -39.71 32.24 -6.17
N GLU A 59 -40.41 33.37 -6.06
CA GLU A 59 -39.95 34.56 -5.35
C GLU A 59 -39.64 34.29 -3.87
N THR A 60 -40.33 33.34 -3.24
CA THR A 60 -40.06 32.95 -1.84
C THR A 60 -38.72 32.25 -1.67
N LEU A 61 -38.17 31.60 -2.71
CA LEU A 61 -36.88 30.90 -2.64
C LEU A 61 -35.70 31.80 -3.03
N ARG A 62 -35.96 33.01 -3.53
CA ARG A 62 -34.94 33.92 -4.05
C ARG A 62 -33.90 34.33 -2.99
N HIS A 63 -34.34 34.60 -1.76
CA HIS A 63 -33.46 34.97 -0.64
C HIS A 63 -32.41 33.90 -0.31
N PHE A 64 -32.67 32.62 -0.63
CA PHE A 64 -31.68 31.55 -0.42
C PHE A 64 -30.54 31.60 -1.44
N VAL A 65 -30.69 32.30 -2.57
CA VAL A 65 -29.70 32.31 -3.66
C VAL A 65 -28.91 33.63 -3.70
N GLU A 66 -29.30 34.62 -2.90
CA GLU A 66 -28.67 35.96 -2.84
C GLU A 66 -27.31 35.96 -2.12
N THR A 67 -27.15 35.14 -1.07
CA THR A 67 -25.91 35.04 -0.29
C THR A 67 -25.44 33.59 -0.24
N ARG A 68 -24.12 33.41 -0.23
CA ARG A 68 -23.51 32.09 -0.12
C ARG A 68 -23.95 31.37 1.14
N GLU A 69 -24.01 32.06 2.28
CA GLU A 69 -24.37 31.49 3.57
C GLU A 69 -25.80 30.96 3.57
N ALA A 70 -26.75 31.71 2.98
CA ALA A 70 -28.13 31.26 2.84
C ALA A 70 -28.24 30.09 1.85
N PHE A 71 -27.46 30.12 0.76
CA PHE A 71 -27.46 29.09 -0.26
C PHE A 71 -26.93 27.76 0.28
N GLU A 72 -25.72 27.77 0.84
CA GLU A 72 -25.12 26.60 1.49
C GLU A 72 -25.93 26.17 2.73
N GLY A 73 -26.53 27.12 3.46
CA GLY A 73 -27.44 26.84 4.57
C GLY A 73 -28.65 26.03 4.12
N ARG A 74 -29.24 26.37 2.98
CA ARG A 74 -30.35 25.61 2.40
C ARG A 74 -29.89 24.25 1.88
N LEU A 75 -28.74 24.18 1.21
CA LEU A 75 -28.17 22.91 0.72
C LEU A 75 -27.94 21.90 1.85
N LYS A 76 -27.43 22.37 3.00
CA LYS A 76 -27.29 21.55 4.23
C LYS A 76 -28.60 20.92 4.70
N THR A 77 -29.77 21.48 4.35
CA THR A 77 -31.07 20.87 4.69
C THR A 77 -31.46 19.73 3.77
N MET A 78 -30.94 19.70 2.54
CA MET A 78 -31.27 18.74 1.49
C MET A 78 -30.40 17.48 1.58
N GLN A 79 -30.84 16.41 0.93
CA GLN A 79 -30.06 15.18 0.74
C GLN A 79 -29.67 15.09 -0.74
N GLY A 80 -28.48 14.56 -1.04
CA GLY A 80 -28.03 14.34 -2.42
C GLY A 80 -26.74 15.08 -2.75
N LEU A 81 -26.53 15.27 -4.05
CA LEU A 81 -25.32 15.86 -4.60
C LEU A 81 -25.34 17.39 -4.45
N GLU A 82 -24.26 17.95 -3.90
CA GLU A 82 -24.08 19.38 -3.71
C GLU A 82 -22.64 19.83 -4.01
N PHE A 83 -22.50 21.08 -4.43
CA PHE A 83 -21.24 21.79 -4.54
C PHE A 83 -21.17 22.85 -3.45
N VAL A 84 -20.10 22.84 -2.66
CA VAL A 84 -19.88 23.79 -1.56
C VAL A 84 -18.48 24.37 -1.63
N VAL A 85 -18.31 25.60 -1.16
CA VAL A 85 -16.99 26.21 -1.04
C VAL A 85 -16.38 25.75 0.29
N ALA A 86 -15.29 25.00 0.22
CA ALA A 86 -14.57 24.48 1.37
C ALA A 86 -13.56 25.47 1.95
N TYR A 87 -13.02 26.38 1.12
CA TYR A 87 -12.11 27.43 1.55
C TYR A 87 -12.38 28.71 0.74
N ASP A 88 -12.54 29.80 1.48
CA ASP A 88 -12.80 31.13 0.96
C ASP A 88 -11.60 32.05 1.31
N PRO A 89 -10.82 32.47 0.30
CA PRO A 89 -9.61 33.24 0.52
C PRO A 89 -9.90 34.64 1.09
N LEU A 90 -11.05 35.23 0.76
CA LEU A 90 -11.43 36.57 1.21
C LEU A 90 -11.88 36.55 2.67
N GLN A 91 -12.62 35.52 3.06
CA GLN A 91 -13.03 35.33 4.45
C GLN A 91 -11.84 34.96 5.34
N ALA A 92 -10.93 34.11 4.85
CA ALA A 92 -9.71 33.72 5.57
C ALA A 92 -8.77 34.93 5.79
N ALA A 93 -8.61 35.79 4.78
CA ALA A 93 -7.82 37.02 4.87
C ALA A 93 -8.42 38.08 5.83
N ALA A 94 -9.71 37.97 6.17
CA ALA A 94 -10.38 38.86 7.12
C ALA A 94 -10.28 38.39 8.59
N GLN A 95 -9.80 37.16 8.85
CA GLN A 95 -9.78 36.52 10.18
C GLN A 95 -8.39 36.50 10.85
N THR A 96 -7.43 37.25 10.33
CA THR A 96 -5.98 37.17 10.62
C THR A 96 -5.52 37.74 11.98
N GLU A 97 -6.20 37.41 13.08
CA GLU A 97 -5.76 37.72 14.46
C GLU A 97 -5.30 36.50 15.27
N THR A 98 -5.30 35.28 14.72
CA THR A 98 -4.89 34.07 15.47
C THR A 98 -3.54 33.50 15.04
N SER A 99 -2.69 33.23 16.04
CA SER A 99 -1.23 33.01 16.00
C SER A 99 -0.67 31.82 15.20
N PHE A 100 -1.45 31.20 14.32
CA PHE A 100 -1.03 30.08 13.45
C PHE A 100 -1.66 30.13 12.03
N ALA A 101 -2.13 31.29 11.59
CA ALA A 101 -2.72 31.41 10.26
C ALA A 101 -1.63 31.26 9.17
N HIS A 102 -1.74 30.19 8.36
CA HIS A 102 -1.05 30.11 7.07
C HIS A 102 -1.34 31.38 6.27
N GLU A 103 -0.36 31.86 5.48
CA GLU A 103 -0.58 33.00 4.59
C GLU A 103 -1.87 32.76 3.78
N PRO A 104 -2.80 33.73 3.73
CA PRO A 104 -4.08 33.54 3.06
C PRO A 104 -3.80 33.26 1.58
N SER A 105 -3.98 31.99 1.18
CA SER A 105 -3.85 31.61 -0.22
C SER A 105 -4.97 32.28 -1.02
N ASN A 106 -4.68 32.81 -2.20
CA ASN A 106 -5.66 33.44 -3.10
C ASN A 106 -6.45 32.40 -3.93
N ILE A 107 -6.65 31.20 -3.39
CA ILE A 107 -7.19 30.04 -4.11
C ILE A 107 -8.53 29.68 -3.49
N TRP A 108 -9.58 29.60 -4.30
CA TRP A 108 -10.86 29.06 -3.85
C TRP A 108 -10.85 27.55 -3.92
N VAL A 109 -11.43 26.89 -2.93
CA VAL A 109 -11.58 25.42 -2.94
C VAL A 109 -13.06 25.07 -2.97
N ILE A 110 -13.50 24.36 -4.01
CA ILE A 110 -14.88 23.90 -4.17
C ILE A 110 -14.89 22.37 -4.07
N ARG A 111 -15.84 21.81 -3.33
CA ARG A 111 -16.02 20.36 -3.20
C ARG A 111 -17.32 19.93 -3.87
N LYS A 112 -17.22 18.93 -4.74
CA LYS A 112 -18.36 18.09 -5.13
C LYS A 112 -18.53 17.04 -4.04
N GLN A 113 -19.66 17.05 -3.35
CA GLN A 113 -19.92 16.13 -2.25
C GLN A 113 -21.36 15.61 -2.28
N THR A 114 -21.58 14.43 -1.74
CA THR A 114 -22.92 13.87 -1.55
C THR A 114 -23.24 13.81 -0.07
N ARG A 115 -24.35 14.44 0.31
CA ARG A 115 -24.88 14.41 1.68
C ARG A 115 -25.94 13.33 1.81
N ARG A 116 -25.80 12.46 2.82
CA ARG A 116 -26.80 11.45 3.20
C ARG A 116 -27.30 11.73 4.61
N LYS A 117 -28.60 11.98 4.72
CA LYS A 117 -29.27 12.18 6.00
C LYS A 117 -29.88 10.88 6.50
N ARG A 118 -29.72 10.58 7.78
CA ARG A 118 -30.39 9.47 8.46
C ARG A 118 -31.11 10.03 9.68
N ALA A 119 -32.36 9.62 9.90
CA ALA A 119 -33.15 10.11 11.02
C ALA A 119 -32.45 9.79 12.35
N GLY A 120 -32.11 10.83 13.13
CA GLY A 120 -31.48 10.69 14.45
C GLY A 120 -29.97 10.48 14.49
N LEU A 121 -29.27 10.56 13.35
CA LEU A 121 -27.80 10.47 13.26
C LEU A 121 -27.23 11.71 12.55
N GLU A 122 -25.93 11.97 12.73
CA GLU A 122 -25.24 13.05 12.03
C GLU A 122 -25.23 12.86 10.50
N ASP A 123 -25.16 13.98 9.78
CA ASP A 123 -25.11 13.99 8.32
C ASP A 123 -23.82 13.32 7.80
N GLU A 124 -23.96 12.25 7.01
CA GLU A 124 -22.83 11.60 6.34
C GLU A 124 -22.53 12.37 5.05
N VAL A 125 -21.39 13.08 5.01
CA VAL A 125 -20.92 13.82 3.83
C VAL A 125 -19.74 13.07 3.20
N VAL A 126 -19.91 12.65 1.95
CA VAL A 126 -18.85 12.00 1.16
C VAL A 126 -18.36 12.98 0.11
N VAL A 127 -17.08 13.37 0.19
CA VAL A 127 -16.44 14.22 -0.81
C VAL A 127 -16.06 13.36 -2.01
N LEU A 128 -16.57 13.72 -3.20
CA LEU A 128 -16.33 13.00 -4.44
C LEU A 128 -15.13 13.58 -5.20
N SER A 129 -15.05 14.90 -5.27
CA SER A 129 -13.99 15.61 -6.01
C SER A 129 -13.77 17.00 -5.42
N THR A 130 -12.56 17.52 -5.57
CA THR A 130 -12.19 18.88 -5.15
C THR A 130 -11.70 19.65 -6.34
N TYR A 131 -12.02 20.94 -6.41
CA TYR A 131 -11.65 21.85 -7.47
C TYR A 131 -11.01 23.09 -6.87
N PHE A 132 -10.00 23.61 -7.56
CA PHE A 132 -9.31 24.83 -7.20
C PHE A 132 -9.66 25.92 -8.19
N VAL A 133 -10.01 27.12 -7.72
CA VAL A 133 -10.17 28.29 -8.59
C VAL A 133 -9.06 29.29 -8.25
N VAL A 134 -8.21 29.56 -9.23
CA VAL A 134 -7.08 30.49 -9.12
C VAL A 134 -7.30 31.60 -10.15
N GLY A 135 -7.57 32.82 -9.68
CA GLY A 135 -8.03 33.89 -10.58
C GLY A 135 -9.37 33.51 -11.22
N ASP A 136 -9.39 33.37 -12.55
CA ASP A 136 -10.54 32.90 -13.34
C ASP A 136 -10.37 31.47 -13.88
N CYS A 137 -9.33 30.74 -13.45
CA CYS A 137 -9.02 29.39 -13.90
C CYS A 137 -9.53 28.35 -12.90
N ILE A 138 -10.26 27.34 -13.37
CA ILE A 138 -10.74 26.20 -12.59
C ILE A 138 -9.90 24.96 -12.91
N TYR A 139 -9.38 24.34 -11.87
CA TYR A 139 -8.58 23.12 -11.90
C TYR A 139 -9.27 22.02 -11.11
N MET A 140 -9.27 20.80 -11.64
CA MET A 140 -9.67 19.62 -10.88
C MET A 140 -8.47 19.12 -10.06
N ALA A 141 -8.69 18.86 -8.77
CA ALA A 141 -7.65 18.29 -7.91
C ALA A 141 -7.30 16.88 -8.39
N PRO A 142 -6.00 16.56 -8.62
CA PRO A 142 -5.59 15.20 -8.92
C PRO A 142 -5.82 14.30 -7.70
N SER A 143 -5.97 12.99 -7.94
CA SER A 143 -6.03 12.03 -6.85
C SER A 143 -4.71 12.03 -6.06
N VAL A 144 -4.79 11.73 -4.76
CA VAL A 144 -3.59 11.59 -3.92
C VAL A 144 -2.63 10.54 -4.51
N ALA A 145 -3.17 9.44 -5.05
CA ALA A 145 -2.41 8.39 -5.70
C ALA A 145 -1.61 8.91 -6.91
N SER A 146 -2.20 9.75 -7.76
CA SER A 146 -1.49 10.34 -8.90
C SER A 146 -0.40 11.33 -8.47
N VAL A 147 -0.63 12.11 -7.42
CA VAL A 147 0.37 13.04 -6.90
C VAL A 147 1.56 12.26 -6.32
N VAL A 148 1.29 11.27 -5.48
CA VAL A 148 2.32 10.41 -4.88
C VAL A 148 3.07 9.63 -5.97
N GLY A 149 2.34 9.05 -6.93
CA GLY A 149 2.93 8.32 -8.06
C GLY A 149 3.89 9.18 -8.88
N ASN A 150 3.49 10.40 -9.27
CA ASN A 150 4.35 11.32 -10.02
C ASN A 150 5.58 11.77 -9.21
N ARG A 151 5.42 11.99 -7.90
CA ARG A 151 6.55 12.34 -7.01
C ARG A 151 7.51 11.18 -6.82
N LEU A 152 7.02 9.96 -6.63
CA LEU A 152 7.85 8.75 -6.56
C LEU A 152 8.60 8.52 -7.87
N LEU A 153 7.92 8.64 -9.02
CA LEU A 153 8.55 8.51 -10.33
C LEU A 153 9.65 9.55 -10.54
N SER A 154 9.39 10.81 -10.17
CA SER A 154 10.38 11.87 -10.23
C SER A 154 11.59 11.56 -9.34
N ALA A 155 11.37 11.11 -8.10
CA ALA A 155 12.43 10.75 -7.17
C ALA A 155 13.30 9.58 -7.69
N VAL A 156 12.66 8.53 -8.21
CA VAL A 156 13.36 7.38 -8.81
C VAL A 156 14.15 7.80 -10.05
N THR A 157 13.58 8.68 -10.88
CA THR A 157 14.26 9.19 -12.07
C THR A 157 15.49 10.02 -11.68
N SER A 158 15.35 10.90 -10.69
CA SER A 158 16.47 11.68 -10.15
C SER A 158 17.55 10.79 -9.54
N LEU A 159 17.16 9.76 -8.77
CA LEU A 159 18.10 8.79 -8.19
C LEU A 159 18.84 7.99 -9.27
N THR A 160 18.14 7.56 -10.31
CA THR A 160 18.73 6.85 -11.45
C THR A 160 19.73 7.74 -12.19
N SER A 161 19.38 9.01 -12.38
CA SER A 161 20.28 9.99 -12.97
C SER A 161 21.53 10.20 -12.10
N LEU A 162 21.37 10.30 -10.78
CA LEU A 162 22.47 10.43 -9.84
C LEU A 162 23.40 9.22 -9.89
N LEU A 163 22.86 7.99 -9.87
CA LEU A 163 23.64 6.76 -9.96
C LEU A 163 24.39 6.66 -11.30
N LYS A 164 23.76 7.07 -12.40
CA LYS A 164 24.40 7.12 -13.71
C LYS A 164 25.61 8.07 -13.71
N THR A 165 25.45 9.26 -13.14
CA THR A 165 26.57 10.22 -13.00
C THR A 165 27.64 9.68 -12.04
N ALA A 166 27.26 9.14 -10.89
CA ALA A 166 28.18 8.60 -9.90
C ALA A 166 29.00 7.42 -10.45
N SER A 167 28.40 6.57 -11.28
CA SER A 167 29.08 5.43 -11.91
C SER A 167 30.23 5.80 -12.84
N SER A 168 30.26 7.05 -13.33
CA SER A 168 31.32 7.56 -14.21
C SER A 168 32.51 8.17 -13.47
N LEU A 169 32.40 8.38 -12.16
CA LEU A 169 33.44 8.99 -11.32
C LEU A 169 34.60 8.05 -10.93
N PRO A 170 34.41 6.74 -10.63
CA PRO A 170 35.52 5.90 -10.21
C PRO A 170 36.42 5.52 -11.39
N SER A 171 37.71 5.81 -11.27
CA SER A 171 38.77 5.25 -12.11
C SER A 171 39.24 3.92 -11.52
N PHE A 172 39.39 2.86 -12.33
CA PHE A 172 39.93 1.58 -11.87
C PHE A 172 41.36 1.37 -12.37
N THR A 173 42.27 1.01 -11.47
CA THR A 173 43.65 0.62 -11.81
C THR A 173 43.97 -0.70 -11.12
N PRO A 174 44.53 -1.72 -11.80
CA PRO A 174 44.85 -3.03 -11.19
C PRO A 174 45.73 -2.97 -9.94
N SER A 175 46.52 -1.91 -9.80
CA SER A 175 47.42 -1.68 -8.66
C SER A 175 46.77 -0.97 -7.47
N HIS A 176 45.66 -0.24 -7.66
CA HIS A 176 45.06 0.62 -6.62
C HIS A 176 43.55 0.39 -6.43
N GLY A 177 42.92 -0.49 -7.23
CA GLY A 177 41.48 -0.71 -7.19
C GLY A 177 40.67 0.46 -7.77
N HIS A 178 39.46 0.68 -7.25
CA HIS A 178 38.62 1.84 -7.61
C HIS A 178 39.09 3.09 -6.85
N THR A 179 39.29 4.19 -7.56
CA THR A 179 39.76 5.46 -7.02
C THR A 179 38.97 6.61 -7.64
N TYR A 180 38.41 7.47 -6.78
CA TYR A 180 37.60 8.63 -7.19
C TYR A 180 38.41 9.91 -7.44
N MET A 181 39.72 9.90 -7.14
CA MET A 181 40.66 11.01 -7.39
C MET A 181 41.93 10.48 -8.06
N PRO A 182 42.29 10.92 -9.28
CA PRO A 182 43.48 10.41 -9.96
C PRO A 182 44.72 10.62 -9.07
N PRO A 183 45.58 9.58 -8.88
CA PRO A 183 46.77 9.71 -8.05
C PRO A 183 47.70 10.77 -8.64
N ALA A 184 48.16 11.71 -7.81
CA ALA A 184 49.09 12.76 -8.23
C ALA A 184 50.38 12.11 -8.77
N PRO A 185 50.93 12.59 -9.92
CA PRO A 185 52.19 12.07 -10.43
C PRO A 185 53.29 12.31 -9.40
N LYS A 186 53.99 11.25 -9.00
CA LYS A 186 55.16 11.35 -8.11
C LYS A 186 56.21 12.26 -8.77
N PRO A 187 56.75 13.27 -8.07
CA PRO A 187 57.89 14.02 -8.59
C PRO A 187 59.06 13.06 -8.76
N THR A 188 59.65 13.07 -9.95
CA THR A 188 60.87 12.33 -10.28
C THR A 188 62.00 12.76 -9.35
N ASP A 189 62.48 11.83 -8.54
CA ASP A 189 63.67 12.03 -7.70
C ASP A 189 64.86 12.39 -8.58
N SER A 190 65.50 13.50 -8.26
CA SER A 190 66.69 14.00 -8.93
C SER A 190 67.84 13.03 -8.73
N SER A 191 68.37 12.55 -9.85
CA SER A 191 69.57 11.73 -9.97
C SER A 191 70.78 12.32 -9.24
N GLN A 192 71.48 11.49 -8.45
CA GLN A 192 72.91 11.61 -8.18
C GLN A 192 73.60 10.23 -8.20
N PRO A 193 74.93 10.17 -8.48
CA PRO A 193 75.43 9.40 -9.62
C PRO A 193 76.27 8.18 -9.26
N GLY A 194 76.28 7.20 -10.17
CA GLY A 194 77.40 6.26 -10.36
C GLY A 194 77.09 4.79 -10.08
N ALA A 195 76.90 4.00 -11.14
CA ALA A 195 77.55 2.70 -11.39
C ALA A 195 76.90 1.97 -12.59
N GLN A 196 77.62 2.03 -13.72
CA GLN A 196 77.82 1.04 -14.78
C GLN A 196 76.74 0.01 -15.19
N SER A 197 76.60 -0.08 -16.54
CA SER A 197 76.41 -1.28 -17.39
C SER A 197 74.99 -1.89 -17.42
N GLN A 198 74.37 -2.33 -18.52
CA GLN A 198 74.69 -2.61 -19.94
C GLN A 198 73.32 -2.57 -20.69
N GLN A 199 73.19 -1.93 -21.86
CA GLN A 199 73.01 -2.57 -23.18
C GLN A 199 72.00 -3.75 -23.22
N SER A 200 70.97 -3.87 -24.07
CA SER A 200 70.71 -3.35 -25.43
C SER A 200 69.25 -3.61 -25.88
N LYS A 201 68.74 -2.72 -26.74
CA LYS A 201 67.91 -2.92 -27.96
C LYS A 201 66.92 -4.10 -28.05
N GLU A 202 65.64 -3.79 -28.29
CA GLU A 202 64.97 -4.14 -29.55
C GLU A 202 63.72 -3.27 -29.82
N ASN A 203 63.54 -2.88 -31.09
CA ASN A 203 62.41 -2.14 -31.65
C ASN A 203 61.68 -3.07 -32.62
N THR A 204 60.34 -3.15 -32.57
CA THR A 204 59.48 -3.44 -33.75
C THR A 204 58.00 -3.15 -33.42
N PRO A 205 57.12 -2.95 -34.43
CA PRO A 205 56.38 -1.70 -34.58
C PRO A 205 54.85 -1.88 -34.53
N MET A 206 54.17 -0.74 -34.41
CA MET A 206 52.72 -0.57 -34.48
C MET A 206 52.23 -0.61 -35.94
N PRO A 207 50.97 -1.01 -36.24
CA PRO A 207 50.30 -0.64 -37.48
C PRO A 207 49.31 0.52 -37.25
N ASP A 208 49.40 1.52 -38.14
CA ASP A 208 48.54 2.69 -38.26
C ASP A 208 47.12 2.35 -38.74
N ALA A 209 46.11 3.13 -38.32
CA ALA A 209 45.43 4.09 -39.20
C ALA A 209 44.18 4.74 -38.57
N ASP A 210 44.14 6.06 -38.77
CA ASP A 210 42.99 6.95 -38.97
C ASP A 210 41.99 7.25 -37.83
N SER A 211 42.18 8.42 -37.22
CA SER A 211 41.04 9.30 -36.94
C SER A 211 41.41 10.78 -37.13
N THR A 212 40.57 11.42 -37.93
CA THR A 212 40.58 12.80 -38.38
C THR A 212 40.28 13.77 -37.22
N LYS A 213 41.09 14.84 -37.13
CA LYS A 213 40.85 16.00 -36.25
C LYS A 213 39.72 16.88 -36.78
N ALA A 214 38.78 17.25 -35.90
CA ALA A 214 38.04 18.51 -36.00
C ALA A 214 37.84 19.12 -34.61
N LEU A 215 37.94 20.46 -34.56
CA LEU A 215 38.15 21.30 -33.38
C LEU A 215 36.96 21.38 -32.42
N PHE A 216 37.28 21.50 -31.12
CA PHE A 216 36.38 21.93 -30.06
C PHE A 216 35.99 23.42 -30.22
N VAL A 217 34.68 23.68 -30.23
CA VAL A 217 34.07 24.99 -29.97
C VAL A 217 33.44 24.92 -28.58
N GLY A 218 33.88 25.78 -27.66
CA GLY A 218 33.35 25.84 -26.29
C GLY A 218 32.01 26.60 -26.21
N PRO A 219 31.11 26.28 -25.27
CA PRO A 219 29.97 27.13 -24.95
C PRO A 219 30.26 28.12 -23.80
N GLN A 220 29.57 29.26 -23.90
CA GLN A 220 29.58 30.48 -23.06
C GLN A 220 29.09 30.31 -21.61
N PRO A 221 29.30 31.32 -20.73
CA PRO A 221 29.15 31.21 -19.28
C PRO A 221 27.69 31.27 -18.80
N ALA A 222 27.34 30.41 -17.82
CA ALA A 222 26.05 30.42 -17.13
C ALA A 222 26.14 31.12 -15.76
N ASN A 223 25.21 32.05 -15.54
CA ASN A 223 24.75 32.74 -14.32
C ASN A 223 25.45 32.46 -12.97
N ALA A 224 26.17 33.47 -12.47
CA ALA A 224 26.79 33.51 -11.14
C ALA A 224 25.82 33.55 -9.93
N GLY A 225 24.50 33.63 -10.15
CA GLY A 225 23.50 33.74 -9.09
C GLY A 225 23.20 32.43 -8.35
N ALA A 226 23.30 31.28 -9.02
CA ALA A 226 22.97 29.98 -8.43
C ALA A 226 24.03 29.49 -7.43
N ILE A 227 25.30 29.79 -7.70
CA ILE A 227 26.45 29.34 -6.88
C ILE A 227 26.43 29.97 -5.47
N LEU A 228 25.90 31.20 -5.34
CA LEU A 228 25.80 31.92 -4.07
C LEU A 228 24.68 31.39 -3.16
N GLN A 229 23.59 30.86 -3.72
CA GLN A 229 22.54 30.23 -2.93
C GLN A 229 23.03 28.88 -2.38
N ASP A 230 23.65 28.05 -3.20
CA ASP A 230 24.15 26.73 -2.78
C ASP A 230 25.20 26.83 -1.66
N THR A 231 26.08 27.84 -1.70
CA THR A 231 27.05 28.08 -0.62
C THR A 231 26.40 28.54 0.68
N ARG A 232 25.29 29.28 0.61
CA ARG A 232 24.55 29.72 1.80
C ARG A 232 23.78 28.58 2.44
N THR A 233 23.13 27.73 1.64
CA THR A 233 22.43 26.53 2.12
C THR A 233 23.42 25.54 2.76
N PHE A 234 24.62 25.39 2.18
CA PHE A 234 25.68 24.56 2.76
C PHE A 234 26.17 25.10 4.10
N ALA A 235 26.38 26.41 4.22
CA ALA A 235 26.79 27.04 5.48
C ALA A 235 25.70 26.92 6.57
N GLU A 236 24.41 27.05 6.21
CA GLU A 236 23.29 26.83 7.14
C GLU A 236 23.19 25.38 7.60
N SER A 237 23.41 24.43 6.70
CA SER A 237 23.43 22.99 7.02
C SER A 237 24.57 22.65 8.00
N PHE A 238 25.75 23.23 7.79
CA PHE A 238 26.90 23.04 8.67
C PHE A 238 26.70 23.70 10.04
N SER A 239 26.03 24.86 10.09
CA SER A 239 25.64 25.53 11.33
C SER A 239 24.62 24.73 12.13
N LEU A 240 23.65 24.10 11.45
CA LEU A 240 22.70 23.17 12.07
C LEU A 240 23.40 21.96 12.68
N LEU A 241 24.33 21.33 11.95
CA LEU A 241 25.12 20.21 12.45
C LEU A 241 25.97 20.59 13.67
N ALA A 242 26.61 21.76 13.66
CA ALA A 242 27.40 22.23 14.79
C ALA A 242 26.55 22.54 16.05
N ARG A 243 25.26 22.86 15.86
CA ARG A 243 24.36 23.29 16.95
C ARG A 243 23.54 22.16 17.54
N TYR A 244 23.22 21.12 16.76
CA TYR A 244 22.39 19.98 17.17
C TYR A 244 23.09 18.62 16.99
N GLY A 245 24.38 18.60 16.66
CA GLY A 245 25.14 17.36 16.40
C GLY A 245 25.24 16.41 17.59
N GLU A 246 25.11 16.93 18.82
CA GLU A 246 25.11 16.14 20.05
C GLU A 246 23.74 15.48 20.36
N GLU A 247 22.64 15.90 19.70
CA GLU A 247 21.32 15.25 19.86
C GLU A 247 21.22 13.91 19.11
N PHE A 248 22.22 13.58 18.27
CA PHE A 248 22.24 12.39 17.41
C PHE A 248 23.39 11.40 17.73
N MET A 249 24.05 11.51 18.88
CA MET A 249 25.07 10.54 19.27
C MET A 249 24.46 9.46 20.18
N ASP A 250 24.46 8.22 19.69
CA ASP A 250 24.13 7.02 20.47
C ASP A 250 25.04 6.94 21.71
N GLU A 251 24.48 6.64 22.89
CA GLU A 251 25.20 6.61 24.18
C GLU A 251 26.36 5.58 24.24
N ASN A 252 26.47 4.70 23.24
CA ASN A 252 27.52 3.69 23.12
C ASN A 252 28.31 3.86 21.81
N PRO A 253 29.35 4.71 21.77
CA PRO A 253 30.15 4.87 20.57
C PRO A 253 30.91 3.58 20.23
N LEU A 254 30.83 3.18 18.96
CA LEU A 254 31.61 2.08 18.41
C LEU A 254 33.09 2.47 18.34
N VAL A 255 33.95 1.66 18.96
CA VAL A 255 35.41 1.83 18.88
C VAL A 255 36.03 0.58 18.24
N GLY A 256 36.85 0.80 17.21
CA GLY A 256 37.57 -0.26 16.50
C GLY A 256 37.92 0.13 15.05
N GLU A 257 38.78 -0.67 14.42
CA GLU A 257 39.08 -0.55 12.99
C GLU A 257 37.88 -1.02 12.14
N PRO A 258 37.70 -0.51 10.91
CA PRO A 258 36.58 -0.89 10.04
C PRO A 258 36.49 -2.41 9.85
N GLY A 259 35.41 -3.02 10.37
CA GLY A 259 35.16 -4.47 10.31
C GLY A 259 35.18 -5.21 11.65
N SER A 260 35.52 -4.53 12.76
CA SER A 260 35.50 -5.08 14.12
C SER A 260 34.47 -4.33 15.00
N PHE A 261 33.26 -4.87 15.15
CA PHE A 261 32.23 -4.28 16.01
C PHE A 261 32.42 -4.72 17.47
N ILE A 262 33.11 -3.90 18.26
CA ILE A 262 33.19 -4.08 19.72
C ILE A 262 32.40 -2.95 20.37
N LEU A 263 31.32 -3.32 21.06
CA LEU A 263 30.54 -2.40 21.89
C LEU A 263 31.24 -2.24 23.25
N SER A 264 31.46 -1.01 23.70
CA SER A 264 31.99 -0.74 25.04
C SER A 264 30.96 -1.17 26.10
N LYS A 265 31.31 -2.15 26.95
CA LYS A 265 30.53 -2.50 28.14
C LYS A 265 30.90 -1.54 29.26
N SER A 266 29.97 -0.66 29.65
CA SER A 266 30.07 0.10 30.89
C SER A 266 29.36 -0.64 32.02
N GLY A 267 30.14 -1.21 32.94
CA GLY A 267 29.62 -1.90 34.11
C GLY A 267 30.68 -2.55 34.99
N ASP A 268 31.84 -1.90 35.17
CA ASP A 268 32.76 -2.27 36.26
C ASP A 268 33.52 -1.04 36.78
N THR A 269 32.78 -0.06 37.29
CA THR A 269 33.26 0.94 38.25
C THR A 269 32.07 1.44 39.07
N ASP A 270 31.64 0.67 40.07
CA ASP A 270 31.32 1.20 41.41
C ASP A 270 30.86 0.07 42.34
N ARG A 271 31.84 -0.56 43.00
CA ARG A 271 31.62 -1.20 44.30
C ARG A 271 31.80 -0.13 45.37
N GLY A 272 30.70 0.41 45.87
CA GLY A 272 30.73 1.33 47.01
C GLY A 272 29.35 1.63 47.60
N ALA A 273 29.05 0.96 48.71
CA ALA A 273 28.05 1.33 49.72
C ALA A 273 26.56 0.93 49.54
N ALA A 274 26.16 0.05 50.48
CA ALA A 274 24.92 0.07 51.26
C ALA A 274 23.61 -0.51 50.67
N SER A 275 23.42 -1.81 50.96
CA SER A 275 22.22 -2.43 51.56
C SER A 275 20.90 -1.64 51.62
N LYS A 276 19.83 -2.24 51.06
CA LYS A 276 18.67 -2.75 51.83
C LYS A 276 17.70 -3.54 50.94
N GLN A 277 17.31 -4.71 51.46
CA GLN A 277 16.31 -5.62 50.91
C GLN A 277 14.86 -5.09 51.06
N PRO A 278 13.88 -5.70 50.36
CA PRO A 278 12.54 -5.15 50.09
C PRO A 278 11.48 -5.65 51.10
N PRO A 279 10.20 -5.25 50.91
CA PRO A 279 9.12 -6.16 51.24
C PRO A 279 8.12 -6.35 50.08
N ASN A 280 8.18 -7.57 49.55
CA ASN A 280 7.07 -8.50 49.32
C ASN A 280 5.63 -8.02 49.64
N VAL A 281 4.75 -7.96 48.63
CA VAL A 281 3.31 -8.18 48.78
C VAL A 281 2.81 -9.04 47.62
N SER A 282 2.31 -10.21 47.97
CA SER A 282 1.61 -11.16 47.11
C SER A 282 0.10 -11.06 47.40
N ARG A 283 -0.77 -11.25 46.37
CA ARG A 283 -2.01 -12.06 46.41
C ARG A 283 -2.84 -11.96 45.09
N PRO A 284 -3.79 -12.89 44.84
CA PRO A 284 -3.86 -13.63 43.56
C PRO A 284 -5.25 -13.65 42.88
N GLY A 285 -5.28 -14.16 41.64
CA GLY A 285 -6.40 -14.97 41.11
C GLY A 285 -7.33 -14.30 40.10
N SER A 286 -7.37 -14.82 38.87
CA SER A 286 -8.62 -15.08 38.13
C SER A 286 -8.44 -16.06 36.95
N ILE A 287 -9.02 -17.25 37.14
CA ILE A 287 -9.82 -18.11 36.23
C ILE A 287 -9.31 -18.40 34.78
N PRO A 288 -9.15 -19.69 34.39
CA PRO A 288 -8.85 -20.07 33.02
C PRO A 288 -10.06 -19.90 32.09
N GLY A 289 -9.86 -19.16 31.00
CA GLY A 289 -10.83 -19.02 29.91
C GLY A 289 -11.03 -20.34 29.14
N LYS A 290 -12.25 -20.52 28.63
CA LYS A 290 -12.69 -21.65 27.79
C LYS A 290 -11.65 -22.01 26.73
N VAL A 291 -11.26 -23.28 26.67
CA VAL A 291 -10.44 -23.83 25.59
C VAL A 291 -11.28 -23.79 24.30
N GLY A 292 -10.97 -22.85 23.41
CA GLY A 292 -11.60 -22.76 22.08
C GLY A 292 -11.24 -23.99 21.23
N THR A 293 -12.10 -24.33 20.28
CA THR A 293 -11.77 -25.31 19.23
C THR A 293 -10.64 -24.77 18.35
N PRO A 294 -9.69 -25.62 17.87
CA PRO A 294 -8.67 -25.18 16.93
C PRO A 294 -9.32 -24.64 15.65
N GLN A 295 -8.84 -23.49 15.16
CA GLN A 295 -9.27 -22.91 13.89
C GLN A 295 -8.11 -22.92 12.90
N VAL A 296 -8.35 -23.32 11.65
CA VAL A 296 -7.34 -23.34 10.60
C VAL A 296 -7.79 -22.50 9.41
N LYS A 297 -6.93 -21.58 8.97
CA LYS A 297 -7.14 -20.83 7.72
C LYS A 297 -6.59 -21.63 6.55
N VAL A 298 -7.40 -21.83 5.52
CA VAL A 298 -6.94 -22.45 4.27
C VAL A 298 -6.98 -21.48 3.09
N ASP A 299 -5.80 -21.24 2.51
CA ASP A 299 -5.62 -20.35 1.36
C ASP A 299 -5.59 -21.17 0.05
N THR A 300 -6.41 -20.78 -0.94
CA THR A 300 -6.50 -21.47 -2.25
C THR A 300 -6.90 -20.48 -3.38
N PRO A 301 -6.78 -20.83 -4.67
CA PRO A 301 -6.95 -19.88 -5.78
C PRO A 301 -8.41 -19.49 -6.03
N GLY A 302 -8.60 -18.26 -6.51
CA GLY A 302 -9.85 -17.76 -7.10
C GLY A 302 -9.76 -17.63 -8.63
N LYS A 303 -10.89 -17.75 -9.34
CA LYS A 303 -11.00 -17.89 -10.80
C LYS A 303 -10.42 -16.71 -11.61
N THR A 304 -9.84 -16.96 -12.79
CA THR A 304 -9.57 -15.98 -13.87
C THR A 304 -10.08 -16.53 -15.21
N PRO A 305 -10.68 -15.72 -16.11
CA PRO A 305 -11.35 -16.24 -17.31
C PRO A 305 -10.40 -16.46 -18.49
N GLU A 306 -10.56 -17.57 -19.20
CA GLU A 306 -10.07 -17.76 -20.58
C GLU A 306 -11.28 -17.89 -21.53
N LYS A 307 -11.20 -17.26 -22.71
CA LYS A 307 -12.25 -17.25 -23.73
C LYS A 307 -11.93 -18.27 -24.82
N GLY A 308 -12.87 -19.17 -25.08
CA GLY A 308 -13.09 -19.71 -26.43
C GLY A 308 -12.89 -21.21 -26.62
N ALA A 309 -13.85 -22.02 -26.17
CA ALA A 309 -14.24 -23.26 -26.85
C ALA A 309 -15.65 -23.68 -26.38
N THR A 310 -16.41 -24.29 -27.28
CA THR A 310 -17.74 -24.90 -27.07
C THR A 310 -17.81 -25.83 -25.85
N PRO A 311 -18.99 -25.97 -25.19
CA PRO A 311 -19.09 -26.54 -23.85
C PRO A 311 -18.84 -28.06 -23.88
N SER A 312 -17.69 -28.47 -23.34
CA SER A 312 -17.46 -29.81 -22.83
C SER A 312 -17.15 -29.68 -21.35
N ALA A 313 -17.76 -30.52 -20.52
CA ALA A 313 -17.73 -30.42 -19.06
C ALA A 313 -16.32 -30.67 -18.49
N SER A 314 -15.53 -29.63 -18.18
CA SER A 314 -14.34 -29.74 -17.30
C SER A 314 -13.57 -28.43 -17.00
N ASP A 315 -14.18 -27.24 -16.92
CA ASP A 315 -13.41 -26.00 -16.66
C ASP A 315 -13.63 -25.45 -15.23
N ASP A 316 -13.11 -26.19 -14.25
CA ASP A 316 -12.94 -25.78 -12.85
C ASP A 316 -11.42 -25.61 -12.60
N ILE A 317 -10.95 -24.48 -12.03
CA ILE A 317 -9.51 -24.26 -11.77
C ILE A 317 -9.07 -25.04 -10.51
N SER A 318 -9.18 -26.35 -10.61
CA SER A 318 -8.83 -27.35 -9.60
C SER A 318 -7.36 -27.80 -9.70
N GLY A 319 -6.61 -27.17 -10.62
CA GLY A 319 -5.38 -27.73 -11.18
C GLY A 319 -5.70 -28.84 -12.18
N ASN A 320 -4.87 -28.98 -13.22
CA ASN A 320 -5.05 -30.02 -14.24
C ASN A 320 -4.86 -31.46 -13.69
N ASN A 321 -4.37 -31.57 -12.45
CA ASN A 321 -4.10 -32.82 -11.78
C ASN A 321 -5.12 -33.06 -10.65
N SER A 322 -5.85 -34.18 -10.69
CA SER A 322 -6.89 -34.53 -9.72
C SER A 322 -6.38 -34.67 -8.28
N VAL A 323 -5.07 -34.89 -8.12
CA VAL A 323 -4.40 -35.04 -6.82
C VAL A 323 -4.69 -33.86 -5.89
N HIS A 324 -4.80 -32.63 -6.38
CA HIS A 324 -5.05 -31.46 -5.53
C HIS A 324 -6.48 -31.41 -4.97
N LEU A 325 -7.48 -31.83 -5.74
CA LEU A 325 -8.86 -31.99 -5.26
C LEU A 325 -8.96 -33.11 -4.23
N GLU A 326 -8.30 -34.25 -4.49
CA GLU A 326 -8.25 -35.37 -3.55
C GLU A 326 -7.58 -34.95 -2.24
N THR A 327 -6.51 -34.16 -2.32
CA THR A 327 -5.81 -33.58 -1.17
C THR A 327 -6.74 -32.67 -0.36
N ALA A 328 -7.52 -31.79 -1.02
CA ALA A 328 -8.49 -30.92 -0.35
C ALA A 328 -9.58 -31.75 0.37
N ARG A 329 -10.09 -32.81 -0.26
CA ARG A 329 -11.07 -33.71 0.36
C ARG A 329 -10.50 -34.47 1.55
N ALA A 330 -9.28 -34.99 1.41
CA ALA A 330 -8.57 -35.66 2.49
C ALA A 330 -8.33 -34.72 3.69
N LEU A 331 -7.99 -33.45 3.42
CA LEU A 331 -7.80 -32.43 4.46
C LEU A 331 -9.09 -32.17 5.24
N ALA A 332 -10.26 -32.13 4.58
CA ALA A 332 -11.54 -32.03 5.29
C ALA A 332 -11.79 -33.23 6.22
N HIS A 333 -11.46 -34.45 5.79
CA HIS A 333 -11.58 -35.63 6.66
C HIS A 333 -10.65 -35.53 7.89
N GLU A 334 -9.44 -35.01 7.70
CA GLU A 334 -8.49 -34.83 8.79
C GLU A 334 -8.96 -33.74 9.78
N PHE A 335 -9.56 -32.65 9.28
CA PHE A 335 -10.14 -31.62 10.13
C PHE A 335 -11.34 -32.14 10.93
N HIS A 336 -12.20 -32.94 10.31
CA HIS A 336 -13.31 -33.59 11.00
C HIS A 336 -12.83 -34.53 12.13
N ARG A 337 -11.85 -35.40 11.84
CA ARG A 337 -11.29 -36.34 12.84
C ARG A 337 -10.72 -35.63 14.07
N ASN A 338 -10.10 -34.47 13.87
CA ASN A 338 -9.45 -33.70 14.92
C ASN A 338 -10.33 -32.56 15.48
N ASN A 339 -11.62 -32.50 15.10
CA ASN A 339 -12.58 -31.48 15.52
C ASN A 339 -12.08 -30.03 15.29
N ILE A 340 -11.48 -29.81 14.11
CA ILE A 340 -10.91 -28.52 13.68
C ILE A 340 -11.98 -27.75 12.90
N GLN A 341 -12.10 -26.46 13.20
CA GLN A 341 -12.94 -25.52 12.44
C GLN A 341 -12.14 -24.89 11.30
N LEU A 342 -12.79 -24.68 10.16
CA LEU A 342 -12.19 -24.07 8.97
C LEU A 342 -12.58 -22.60 8.86
N VAL A 343 -11.58 -21.74 8.66
CA VAL A 343 -11.78 -20.37 8.17
C VAL A 343 -11.20 -20.29 6.76
N TYR A 344 -11.91 -19.69 5.80
CA TYR A 344 -11.43 -19.63 4.42
C TYR A 344 -12.02 -18.44 3.64
N GLY A 345 -11.58 -18.26 2.40
CA GLY A 345 -11.94 -17.10 1.56
C GLY A 345 -13.41 -17.01 1.10
N GLY A 346 -14.27 -17.97 1.44
CA GLY A 346 -15.69 -17.94 1.12
C GLY A 346 -16.07 -18.35 -0.31
N GLY A 347 -15.10 -18.77 -1.13
CA GLY A 347 -15.32 -19.28 -2.47
C GLY A 347 -16.16 -20.57 -2.52
N THR A 348 -16.84 -20.81 -3.64
CA THR A 348 -17.72 -21.99 -3.81
C THR A 348 -17.21 -22.98 -4.86
N ALA A 349 -16.18 -22.63 -5.63
CA ALA A 349 -15.60 -23.44 -6.69
C ALA A 349 -14.16 -23.88 -6.35
N GLY A 350 -13.62 -24.84 -7.11
CA GLY A 350 -12.26 -25.35 -6.96
C GLY A 350 -11.96 -25.94 -5.58
N LEU A 351 -10.69 -25.82 -5.14
CA LEU A 351 -10.23 -26.41 -3.88
C LEU A 351 -10.95 -25.83 -2.64
N MET A 352 -11.26 -24.53 -2.62
CA MET A 352 -12.04 -23.92 -1.54
C MET A 352 -13.41 -24.57 -1.39
N GLY A 353 -14.12 -24.69 -2.51
CA GLY A 353 -15.47 -25.23 -2.54
C GLY A 353 -15.49 -26.69 -2.10
N GLU A 354 -14.57 -27.50 -2.61
CA GLU A 354 -14.48 -28.93 -2.27
C GLU A 354 -14.17 -29.15 -0.78
N LEU A 355 -13.18 -28.43 -0.24
CA LEU A 355 -12.82 -28.52 1.18
C LEU A 355 -13.98 -28.10 2.08
N ALA A 356 -14.59 -26.94 1.81
CA ALA A 356 -15.68 -26.40 2.61
C ALA A 356 -16.92 -27.31 2.56
N ARG A 357 -17.34 -27.75 1.36
CA ARG A 357 -18.47 -28.65 1.16
C ARG A 357 -18.27 -29.98 1.88
N THR A 358 -17.09 -30.58 1.74
CA THR A 358 -16.78 -31.86 2.38
C THR A 358 -16.82 -31.73 3.89
N LEU A 359 -16.21 -30.68 4.46
CA LEU A 359 -16.20 -30.49 5.90
C LEU A 359 -17.59 -30.18 6.48
N VAL A 360 -18.41 -29.40 5.77
CA VAL A 360 -19.82 -29.15 6.18
C VAL A 360 -20.63 -30.45 6.17
N THR A 361 -20.41 -31.32 5.18
CA THR A 361 -21.08 -32.62 5.10
C THR A 361 -20.72 -33.53 6.29
N LEU A 362 -19.48 -33.41 6.80
CA LEU A 362 -18.99 -34.24 7.91
C LEU A 362 -19.27 -33.66 9.30
N SER A 363 -19.08 -32.34 9.49
CA SER A 363 -19.09 -31.66 10.80
C SER A 363 -20.22 -30.64 10.96
N GLY A 364 -21.02 -30.40 9.92
CA GLY A 364 -22.10 -29.43 9.91
C GLY A 364 -21.67 -27.99 9.55
N PRO A 365 -22.63 -27.08 9.29
CA PRO A 365 -22.35 -25.72 8.80
C PRO A 365 -21.56 -24.83 9.76
N GLN A 366 -21.65 -25.11 11.07
CA GLN A 366 -20.96 -24.36 12.13
C GLN A 366 -19.45 -24.62 12.16
N ALA A 367 -18.98 -25.69 11.50
CA ALA A 367 -17.56 -26.02 11.42
C ALA A 367 -16.80 -25.17 10.38
N VAL A 368 -17.49 -24.42 9.51
CA VAL A 368 -16.88 -23.69 8.40
C VAL A 368 -17.32 -22.23 8.37
N HIS A 369 -16.34 -21.33 8.37
CA HIS A 369 -16.49 -19.88 8.28
C HIS A 369 -15.84 -19.33 7.01
N GLY A 370 -16.64 -18.91 6.04
CA GLY A 370 -16.17 -18.14 4.88
C GLY A 370 -16.11 -16.64 5.18
N ILE A 371 -15.06 -15.94 4.77
CA ILE A 371 -14.98 -14.47 4.81
C ILE A 371 -14.71 -13.96 3.40
N ILE A 372 -15.68 -13.25 2.81
CA ILE A 372 -15.64 -12.84 1.41
C ILE A 372 -15.85 -11.32 1.26
N PRO A 373 -15.09 -10.60 0.42
CA PRO A 373 -15.33 -9.19 0.16
C PRO A 373 -16.59 -9.00 -0.69
N ARG A 374 -17.31 -7.90 -0.46
CA ARG A 374 -18.53 -7.55 -1.20
C ARG A 374 -18.34 -7.57 -2.72
N ALA A 375 -17.18 -7.11 -3.20
CA ALA A 375 -16.87 -7.05 -4.62
C ALA A 375 -16.84 -8.42 -5.32
N LEU A 376 -16.69 -9.53 -4.58
CA LEU A 376 -16.65 -10.89 -5.12
C LEU A 376 -17.98 -11.64 -5.00
N VAL A 377 -19.04 -10.97 -4.53
CA VAL A 377 -20.40 -11.54 -4.38
C VAL A 377 -21.30 -11.01 -5.49
N LYS A 378 -21.98 -11.90 -6.22
CA LYS A 378 -23.02 -11.56 -7.20
C LYS A 378 -24.40 -11.80 -6.60
N VAL A 379 -25.31 -10.84 -6.75
CA VAL A 379 -26.71 -10.98 -6.35
C VAL A 379 -27.52 -11.46 -7.56
N GLU A 380 -28.38 -12.47 -7.43
CA GLU A 380 -29.22 -12.97 -8.53
C GLU A 380 -30.16 -11.86 -9.08
N PRO A 381 -30.53 -11.90 -10.37
CA PRO A 381 -31.30 -10.84 -11.00
C PRO A 381 -32.77 -10.90 -10.57
N GLY A 382 -33.09 -10.13 -9.53
CA GLY A 382 -34.45 -9.73 -9.12
C GLY A 382 -34.49 -8.31 -8.52
N TYR A 383 -33.33 -7.65 -8.42
CA TYR A 383 -33.20 -6.25 -7.98
C TYR A 383 -32.00 -5.63 -8.71
N ASN A 384 -32.22 -4.49 -9.36
CA ASN A 384 -31.19 -3.77 -10.10
C ASN A 384 -30.15 -3.20 -9.14
N ASN A 385 -28.92 -3.72 -9.15
CA ASN A 385 -27.74 -2.96 -8.72
C ASN A 385 -27.34 -1.92 -9.79
N ALA A 386 -28.32 -1.19 -10.33
CA ALA A 386 -28.13 -0.11 -11.29
C ALA A 386 -28.32 1.22 -10.57
N GLN A 387 -27.39 1.55 -9.68
CA GLN A 387 -27.03 2.93 -9.37
C GLN A 387 -25.51 3.01 -9.20
N GLU A 388 -24.82 2.67 -10.28
CA GLU A 388 -23.50 3.18 -10.63
C GLU A 388 -23.47 3.09 -12.16
N GLU A 389 -23.58 4.24 -12.83
CA GLU A 389 -23.55 4.34 -14.29
C GLU A 389 -22.21 3.80 -14.81
N ARG A 390 -22.22 2.58 -15.36
CA ARG A 390 -21.16 2.11 -16.25
C ARG A 390 -21.57 2.36 -17.69
N ASN A 391 -20.79 3.18 -18.38
CA ASN A 391 -20.84 3.38 -19.83
C ASN A 391 -20.93 2.04 -20.58
N PRO A 392 -21.79 1.87 -21.62
CA PRO A 392 -22.05 0.56 -22.25
C PRO A 392 -20.95 0.06 -23.21
N SER A 393 -19.74 0.62 -23.19
CA SER A 393 -18.77 0.42 -24.28
C SER A 393 -17.49 -0.34 -23.89
N THR A 394 -17.36 -0.81 -22.64
CA THR A 394 -16.17 -1.57 -22.22
C THR A 394 -16.54 -2.98 -21.82
N VAL A 395 -16.27 -3.93 -22.71
CA VAL A 395 -16.19 -5.36 -22.39
C VAL A 395 -14.96 -5.56 -21.52
N VAL A 396 -15.08 -5.27 -20.21
CA VAL A 396 -14.03 -5.54 -19.24
C VAL A 396 -14.10 -7.02 -18.87
N SER A 397 -13.08 -7.77 -19.29
CA SER A 397 -12.74 -9.10 -18.80
C SER A 397 -12.41 -9.03 -17.30
N GLY A 398 -13.44 -9.00 -16.45
CA GLY A 398 -13.32 -9.03 -14.99
C GLY A 398 -13.58 -10.43 -14.43
N LYS A 399 -12.91 -10.75 -13.31
CA LYS A 399 -13.07 -11.98 -12.53
C LYS A 399 -14.56 -12.24 -12.22
N GLU A 400 -15.06 -13.43 -12.57
CA GLU A 400 -16.43 -13.85 -12.23
C GLU A 400 -16.61 -13.92 -10.71
N ALA A 401 -17.82 -13.65 -10.23
CA ALA A 401 -18.12 -13.67 -8.79
C ALA A 401 -17.91 -15.06 -8.19
N GLU A 402 -17.22 -15.10 -7.04
CA GLU A 402 -16.85 -16.36 -6.35
C GLU A 402 -18.03 -16.95 -5.56
N ARG A 403 -19.10 -16.17 -5.35
CA ARG A 403 -20.34 -16.60 -4.70
C ARG A 403 -21.57 -15.85 -5.23
N VAL A 404 -22.69 -16.56 -5.37
CA VAL A 404 -23.99 -16.02 -5.79
C VAL A 404 -24.98 -16.03 -4.62
N VAL A 405 -25.67 -14.92 -4.36
CA VAL A 405 -26.61 -14.75 -3.23
C VAL A 405 -28.00 -14.30 -3.76
N LYS A 406 -29.07 -14.79 -3.13
CA LYS A 406 -30.47 -14.56 -3.57
C LYS A 406 -31.14 -13.29 -3.02
N GLU A 407 -30.59 -12.64 -1.99
CA GLU A 407 -31.18 -11.44 -1.35
C GLU A 407 -30.16 -10.32 -1.12
N PRO A 408 -30.56 -9.02 -1.19
CA PRO A 408 -29.67 -7.89 -0.95
C PRO A 408 -29.38 -7.75 0.56
N MET A 409 -28.10 -7.83 0.94
CA MET A 409 -27.65 -7.67 2.32
C MET A 409 -27.06 -6.29 2.60
N GLY A 410 -27.27 -5.78 3.82
CA GLY A 410 -26.71 -4.51 4.31
C GLY A 410 -25.18 -4.49 4.44
N LYS A 411 -24.62 -3.36 4.92
CA LYS A 411 -23.17 -3.06 4.93
C LYS A 411 -22.29 -4.11 5.64
N ILE A 412 -22.85 -4.97 6.50
CA ILE A 412 -22.24 -6.19 7.05
C ILE A 412 -23.37 -7.21 7.08
N GLY A 413 -23.26 -8.27 6.27
CA GLY A 413 -24.28 -9.31 6.17
C GLY A 413 -23.67 -10.67 6.46
N THR A 414 -24.11 -11.33 7.52
CA THR A 414 -23.85 -12.75 7.73
C THR A 414 -24.86 -13.53 6.91
N LEU A 415 -24.39 -14.27 5.91
CA LEU A 415 -25.26 -15.17 5.14
C LEU A 415 -25.62 -16.37 6.03
N LYS A 416 -26.91 -16.73 6.08
CA LYS A 416 -27.38 -17.96 6.74
C LYS A 416 -26.70 -19.20 6.14
N GLU A 417 -26.53 -20.21 6.99
CA GLU A 417 -25.89 -21.51 6.75
C GLU A 417 -26.15 -22.05 5.33
N SER A 418 -25.08 -22.28 4.57
CA SER A 418 -25.13 -22.94 3.25
C SER A 418 -24.43 -24.30 3.30
N GLU A 419 -24.44 -25.03 2.17
CA GLU A 419 -23.64 -26.25 1.98
C GLU A 419 -22.10 -26.01 2.09
N TYR A 420 -21.69 -24.76 2.27
CA TYR A 420 -20.29 -24.32 2.42
C TYR A 420 -20.05 -23.62 3.78
N GLY A 421 -21.00 -23.75 4.72
CA GLY A 421 -20.92 -23.15 6.05
C GLY A 421 -21.52 -21.76 6.14
N TYR A 422 -21.21 -21.06 7.23
CA TYR A 422 -21.63 -19.67 7.39
C TYR A 422 -20.61 -18.72 6.74
N THR A 423 -21.07 -17.57 6.26
CA THR A 423 -20.19 -16.64 5.52
C THR A 423 -20.41 -15.20 5.97
N THR A 424 -19.32 -14.50 6.27
CA THR A 424 -19.30 -13.08 6.58
C THR A 424 -18.86 -12.28 5.37
N ILE A 425 -19.68 -11.30 4.96
CA ILE A 425 -19.33 -10.36 3.89
C ILE A 425 -18.64 -9.15 4.50
N VAL A 426 -17.45 -8.83 3.99
CA VAL A 426 -16.62 -7.68 4.41
C VAL A 426 -16.50 -6.63 3.30
N PRO A 427 -16.20 -5.35 3.64
CA PRO A 427 -16.13 -4.28 2.63
C PRO A 427 -15.00 -4.47 1.61
N ASP A 428 -13.83 -4.95 2.03
CA ASP A 428 -12.60 -4.94 1.24
C ASP A 428 -11.66 -6.12 1.57
N MET A 429 -10.58 -6.27 0.79
CA MET A 429 -9.59 -7.35 0.94
C MET A 429 -8.74 -7.23 2.22
N HIS A 430 -8.43 -6.03 2.71
CA HIS A 430 -7.67 -5.87 3.94
C HIS A 430 -8.50 -6.29 5.15
N THR A 431 -9.76 -5.85 5.19
CA THR A 431 -10.72 -6.27 6.22
C THR A 431 -10.94 -7.77 6.20
N ARG A 432 -10.96 -8.40 5.01
CA ARG A 432 -10.97 -9.86 4.87
C ARG A 432 -9.77 -10.50 5.56
N LYS A 433 -8.55 -10.12 5.18
CA LYS A 433 -7.31 -10.75 5.68
C LYS A 433 -7.16 -10.56 7.20
N ARG A 434 -7.44 -9.35 7.70
CA ARG A 434 -7.44 -9.04 9.13
C ARG A 434 -8.43 -9.93 9.90
N MET A 435 -9.69 -9.98 9.46
CA MET A 435 -10.72 -10.77 10.14
C MET A 435 -10.40 -12.27 10.12
N MET A 436 -9.86 -12.79 9.01
CA MET A 436 -9.42 -14.19 8.95
C MET A 436 -8.31 -14.47 9.96
N ALA A 437 -7.28 -13.61 10.02
CA ALA A 437 -6.18 -13.78 10.98
C ALA A 437 -6.64 -13.65 12.44
N GLU A 438 -7.53 -12.70 12.74
CA GLU A 438 -8.13 -12.54 14.08
C GLU A 438 -8.88 -13.80 14.52
N LYS A 439 -9.69 -14.39 13.63
CA LYS A 439 -10.44 -15.62 13.92
C LYS A 439 -9.50 -16.78 14.27
N ILE A 440 -8.45 -16.99 13.48
CA ILE A 440 -7.47 -18.04 13.77
C ILE A 440 -6.78 -17.80 15.12
N ARG A 441 -6.45 -16.54 15.44
CA ARG A 441 -5.81 -16.17 16.71
C ARG A 441 -6.71 -16.38 17.93
N GLU A 442 -8.03 -16.23 17.76
CA GLU A 442 -9.03 -16.55 18.78
C GLU A 442 -9.23 -18.07 18.98
N GLY A 443 -8.70 -18.89 18.08
CA GLY A 443 -8.81 -20.35 18.12
C GLY A 443 -7.99 -21.00 19.25
N GLY A 444 -8.28 -22.28 19.50
CA GLY A 444 -7.59 -23.08 20.51
C GLY A 444 -6.14 -23.45 20.15
N PRO A 445 -5.45 -24.20 21.04
CA PRO A 445 -4.14 -24.77 20.74
C PRO A 445 -4.14 -25.57 19.43
N GLY A 446 -3.11 -25.39 18.60
CA GLY A 446 -3.03 -26.00 17.26
C GLY A 446 -3.74 -25.20 16.16
N SER A 447 -4.25 -24.00 16.46
CA SER A 447 -4.72 -23.07 15.42
C SER A 447 -3.57 -22.57 14.57
N GLY A 448 -3.83 -22.38 13.27
CA GLY A 448 -2.81 -21.92 12.34
C GLY A 448 -3.26 -21.80 10.91
N PHE A 449 -2.30 -21.68 10.02
CA PHE A 449 -2.49 -21.44 8.59
C PHE A 449 -2.02 -22.67 7.81
N VAL A 450 -2.82 -23.09 6.83
CA VAL A 450 -2.50 -24.19 5.91
C VAL A 450 -2.70 -23.71 4.48
N ALA A 451 -1.65 -23.76 3.67
CA ALA A 451 -1.75 -23.40 2.25
C ALA A 451 -1.92 -24.64 1.38
N LEU A 452 -3.02 -24.71 0.64
CA LEU A 452 -3.18 -25.67 -0.45
C LEU A 452 -2.55 -25.11 -1.73
N ALA A 453 -2.39 -25.96 -2.75
CA ALA A 453 -1.94 -25.50 -4.06
C ALA A 453 -2.81 -24.34 -4.59
N GLY A 454 -2.18 -23.24 -5.01
CA GLY A 454 -2.88 -22.04 -5.43
C GLY A 454 -1.99 -21.00 -6.08
N GLY A 455 -2.62 -20.10 -6.84
CA GLY A 455 -1.92 -19.06 -7.61
C GLY A 455 -1.54 -17.84 -6.77
N PHE A 456 -1.45 -16.68 -7.43
CA PHE A 456 -0.96 -15.44 -6.83
C PHE A 456 -1.73 -14.97 -5.58
N GLY A 457 -3.03 -15.20 -5.50
CA GLY A 457 -3.80 -14.85 -4.30
C GLY A 457 -3.33 -15.64 -3.07
N THR A 458 -3.11 -16.95 -3.25
CA THR A 458 -2.64 -17.84 -2.18
C THR A 458 -1.23 -17.51 -1.74
N ILE A 459 -0.30 -17.27 -2.68
CA ILE A 459 1.08 -16.91 -2.31
C ILE A 459 1.15 -15.55 -1.61
N GLU A 460 0.32 -14.58 -2.00
CA GLU A 460 0.24 -13.27 -1.33
C GLU A 460 -0.23 -13.42 0.12
N GLU A 461 -1.29 -14.19 0.35
CA GLU A 461 -1.81 -14.47 1.70
C GLU A 461 -0.77 -15.21 2.57
N VAL A 462 -0.07 -16.20 2.00
CA VAL A 462 0.99 -16.95 2.69
C VAL A 462 2.15 -16.05 3.08
N MET A 463 2.65 -15.22 2.15
CA MET A 463 3.80 -14.36 2.41
C MET A 463 3.47 -13.24 3.41
N GLU A 464 2.25 -12.71 3.38
CA GLU A 464 1.81 -11.72 4.37
C GLU A 464 1.78 -12.32 5.79
N MET A 465 1.19 -13.51 5.96
CA MET A 465 1.15 -14.17 7.27
C MET A 465 2.56 -14.61 7.73
N ALA A 466 3.44 -15.03 6.82
CA ALA A 466 4.83 -15.36 7.16
C ALA A 466 5.57 -14.13 7.67
N THR A 467 5.34 -12.98 7.04
CA THR A 467 5.89 -11.70 7.48
C THR A 467 5.34 -11.30 8.85
N TRP A 468 4.04 -11.43 9.09
CA TRP A 468 3.44 -11.13 10.40
C TRP A 468 3.97 -12.05 11.50
N ASN A 469 4.23 -13.31 11.18
CA ASN A 469 4.96 -14.21 12.07
C ASN A 469 6.37 -13.64 12.32
N GLN A 470 7.17 -13.36 11.30
CA GLN A 470 8.53 -12.79 11.48
C GLN A 470 8.56 -11.51 12.34
N LEU A 471 7.57 -10.62 12.18
CA LEU A 471 7.46 -9.32 12.87
C LEU A 471 6.96 -9.39 14.33
N GLY A 472 6.60 -10.57 14.83
CA GLY A 472 6.07 -10.68 16.20
C GLY A 472 4.54 -10.56 16.33
N ILE A 473 3.80 -10.32 15.25
CA ILE A 473 2.36 -9.98 15.30
C ILE A 473 1.49 -11.17 15.71
N HIS A 474 1.81 -12.39 15.26
CA HIS A 474 1.17 -13.63 15.72
C HIS A 474 2.15 -14.79 15.85
N ASN A 475 1.83 -15.80 16.65
CA ASN A 475 2.69 -16.97 16.91
C ASN A 475 2.13 -18.29 16.32
N LEU A 476 1.13 -18.17 15.47
CA LEU A 476 0.43 -19.30 14.86
C LEU A 476 1.31 -20.03 13.83
N GLY A 477 1.18 -21.36 13.79
CA GLY A 477 1.90 -22.22 12.86
C GLY A 477 1.45 -22.03 11.41
N MET A 478 2.39 -22.22 10.48
CA MET A 478 2.15 -22.07 9.04
C MET A 478 2.64 -23.30 8.30
N VAL A 479 1.72 -24.02 7.66
CA VAL A 479 2.00 -25.27 6.97
C VAL A 479 1.70 -25.14 5.47
N LEU A 480 2.66 -25.48 4.62
CA LEU A 480 2.47 -25.62 3.19
C LEU A 480 2.20 -27.08 2.86
N LEU A 481 0.98 -27.41 2.41
CA LEU A 481 0.66 -28.78 2.00
C LEU A 481 1.18 -29.03 0.58
N ASN A 482 2.38 -29.60 0.52
CA ASN A 482 3.21 -29.78 -0.67
C ASN A 482 2.84 -31.04 -1.47
N ALA A 483 1.57 -31.15 -1.87
CA ALA A 483 1.10 -32.26 -2.69
C ALA A 483 1.83 -32.25 -4.05
N ASN A 484 2.48 -33.37 -4.39
CA ASN A 484 3.23 -33.56 -5.64
C ASN A 484 4.31 -32.49 -5.91
N GLY A 485 4.92 -31.93 -4.86
CA GLY A 485 6.01 -30.94 -4.99
C GLY A 485 5.56 -29.55 -5.46
N TYR A 486 4.27 -29.22 -5.38
CA TYR A 486 3.73 -27.92 -5.81
C TYR A 486 4.47 -26.70 -5.23
N TRP A 487 4.85 -26.78 -3.95
CA TRP A 487 5.51 -25.70 -3.20
C TRP A 487 7.04 -25.77 -3.25
N ASP A 488 7.64 -26.73 -3.97
CA ASP A 488 9.11 -26.91 -4.03
C ASP A 488 9.84 -25.63 -4.46
N GLY A 489 9.28 -24.89 -5.42
CA GLY A 489 9.86 -23.63 -5.88
C GLY A 489 9.88 -22.53 -4.81
N VAL A 490 8.82 -22.43 -4.00
CA VAL A 490 8.74 -21.45 -2.90
C VAL A 490 9.69 -21.84 -1.77
N LEU A 491 9.73 -23.12 -1.41
CA LEU A 491 10.65 -23.62 -0.39
C LEU A 491 12.12 -23.48 -0.82
N ALA A 492 12.42 -23.68 -2.10
CA ALA A 492 13.74 -23.43 -2.66
C ALA A 492 14.11 -21.93 -2.60
N TRP A 493 13.17 -21.04 -2.91
CA TRP A 493 13.38 -19.60 -2.78
C TRP A 493 13.67 -19.20 -1.33
N VAL A 494 12.92 -19.71 -0.35
CA VAL A 494 13.20 -19.45 1.09
C VAL A 494 14.61 -19.91 1.46
N LYS A 495 15.02 -21.11 1.05
CA LYS A 495 16.38 -21.61 1.28
C LYS A 495 17.45 -20.70 0.68
N ASN A 496 17.22 -20.21 -0.55
CA ASN A 496 18.13 -19.26 -1.19
C ASN A 496 18.18 -17.93 -0.44
N SER A 497 17.04 -17.40 0.01
CA SER A 497 16.99 -16.17 0.82
C SER A 497 17.73 -16.31 2.16
N VAL A 498 17.74 -17.51 2.75
CA VAL A 498 18.56 -17.80 3.94
C VAL A 498 20.05 -17.83 3.59
N GLN A 499 20.43 -18.47 2.48
CA GLN A 499 21.82 -18.55 2.03
C GLN A 499 22.40 -17.15 1.71
N GLU A 500 21.61 -16.28 1.09
CA GLU A 500 21.99 -14.91 0.75
C GLU A 500 21.86 -13.92 1.93
N GLY A 501 21.40 -14.39 3.10
CA GLY A 501 21.32 -13.58 4.32
C GLY A 501 20.14 -12.60 4.40
N PHE A 502 19.17 -12.69 3.50
CA PHE A 502 17.93 -11.88 3.57
C PHE A 502 16.92 -12.42 4.59
N VAL A 503 17.01 -13.71 4.93
CA VAL A 503 16.19 -14.37 5.96
C VAL A 503 17.13 -15.07 6.94
N SER A 504 16.90 -14.94 8.26
CA SER A 504 17.72 -15.67 9.22
C SER A 504 17.43 -17.18 9.15
N PRO A 505 18.38 -18.07 9.49
CA PRO A 505 18.14 -19.51 9.51
C PRO A 505 16.91 -19.92 10.32
N GLU A 506 16.69 -19.28 11.47
CA GLU A 506 15.53 -19.54 12.33
C GLU A 506 14.22 -19.07 11.69
N ASN A 507 14.23 -17.92 11.02
CA ASN A 507 13.04 -17.41 10.31
C ASN A 507 12.75 -18.21 9.02
N GLY A 508 13.74 -18.90 8.46
CA GLY A 508 13.54 -19.85 7.37
C GLY A 508 12.63 -21.04 7.73
N GLU A 509 12.47 -21.33 9.02
CA GLU A 509 11.61 -22.41 9.54
C GLU A 509 10.16 -21.96 9.80
N ILE A 510 9.81 -20.69 9.52
CA ILE A 510 8.44 -20.18 9.71
C ILE A 510 7.43 -20.96 8.85
N LEU A 511 7.79 -21.26 7.60
CA LEU A 511 6.97 -22.02 6.66
C LEU A 511 7.33 -23.51 6.74
N VAL A 512 6.44 -24.31 7.30
CA VAL A 512 6.67 -25.75 7.49
C VAL A 512 6.07 -26.53 6.32
N GLU A 513 6.89 -27.30 5.61
CA GLU A 513 6.40 -28.21 4.57
C GLU A 513 5.66 -29.40 5.20
N ALA A 514 4.48 -29.77 4.67
CA ALA A 514 3.82 -31.05 4.90
C ALA A 514 3.64 -31.78 3.56
N LYS A 515 4.14 -33.02 3.43
CA LYS A 515 4.05 -33.78 2.16
C LYS A 515 2.75 -34.54 2.03
N ASP A 516 2.16 -34.90 3.16
CA ASP A 516 0.89 -35.59 3.25
C ASP A 516 -0.06 -34.86 4.21
N VAL A 517 -1.36 -35.04 3.97
CA VAL A 517 -2.44 -34.43 4.77
C VAL A 517 -2.33 -34.85 6.24
N SER A 518 -1.95 -36.09 6.52
CA SER A 518 -1.81 -36.61 7.88
C SER A 518 -0.71 -35.91 8.69
N GLU A 519 0.24 -35.24 8.03
CA GLU A 519 1.30 -34.48 8.71
C GLU A 519 0.84 -33.08 9.13
N VAL A 520 -0.25 -32.56 8.56
CA VAL A 520 -0.68 -31.17 8.75
C VAL A 520 -1.01 -30.88 10.21
N TRP A 521 -1.87 -31.69 10.82
CA TRP A 521 -2.28 -31.49 12.21
C TRP A 521 -1.12 -31.65 13.21
N PRO A 522 -0.32 -32.73 13.16
CA PRO A 522 0.88 -32.84 14.00
C PRO A 522 1.85 -31.67 13.88
N LYS A 523 2.03 -31.11 12.67
CA LYS A 523 2.92 -29.97 12.42
C LYS A 523 2.35 -28.66 12.96
N LEU A 524 1.04 -28.45 12.92
CA LEU A 524 0.40 -27.28 13.53
C LEU A 524 0.49 -27.33 15.07
N VAL A 525 0.23 -28.48 15.68
CA VAL A 525 0.32 -28.65 17.14
C VAL A 525 1.76 -28.59 17.64
N GLY A 526 2.68 -29.20 16.91
CA GLY A 526 4.11 -29.23 17.23
C GLY A 526 4.87 -27.96 16.83
N TYR A 527 4.20 -26.98 16.23
CA TYR A 527 4.84 -25.78 15.72
C TYR A 527 5.54 -25.01 16.84
N ARG A 528 6.81 -24.65 16.60
CA ARG A 528 7.62 -23.84 17.52
C ARG A 528 7.94 -22.51 16.87
N ILE A 529 7.82 -21.48 17.67
CA ILE A 529 8.10 -20.10 17.25
C ILE A 529 9.61 -19.96 17.00
N SER A 530 9.98 -19.33 15.89
CA SER A 530 11.38 -18.97 15.61
C SER A 530 11.95 -18.07 16.72
N ASN A 531 13.18 -18.35 17.15
CA ASN A 531 13.90 -17.52 18.12
C ASN A 531 14.46 -16.22 17.49
N GLY A 532 14.47 -16.11 16.16
CA GLY A 532 14.98 -14.96 15.40
C GLY A 532 13.94 -13.87 15.09
N ARG A 533 12.81 -13.86 15.82
CA ARG A 533 11.71 -12.90 15.59
C ARG A 533 11.98 -11.54 16.20
N MET A 534 11.44 -10.49 15.59
CA MET A 534 11.47 -9.16 16.18
C MET A 534 10.46 -9.06 17.33
N GLN A 535 10.88 -8.48 18.45
CA GLN A 535 10.04 -8.25 19.64
C GLN A 535 9.34 -6.89 19.54
N LEU A 536 8.59 -6.65 18.46
CA LEU A 536 7.84 -5.41 18.29
C LEU A 536 6.56 -5.47 19.14
N ASN A 537 6.37 -4.47 20.01
CA ASN A 537 5.17 -4.32 20.82
C ASN A 537 4.12 -3.48 20.05
N TRP A 538 3.17 -4.14 19.41
CA TRP A 538 2.13 -3.50 18.58
C TRP A 538 0.90 -3.03 19.38
N GLY A 539 0.94 -3.09 20.72
CA GLY A 539 -0.16 -2.70 21.60
C GLY A 539 -0.15 -1.24 22.09
N GLU A 540 0.83 -0.44 21.67
CA GLU A 540 1.05 0.95 22.10
C GLU A 540 0.83 1.98 20.96
N GLU A 541 -0.02 1.67 19.97
CA GLU A 541 -0.52 2.65 19.00
C GLU A 541 -1.82 3.33 19.45
#